data_AF-R9MER5-F1
#
_entry.id   AF-R9MER5-F1
#
_cell.length_a   1.000
_cell.length_b   1.000
_cell.length_c   1.000
_cell.angle_alpha   90.00
_cell.angle_beta   90.00
_cell.angle_gamma   90.00
#
_symmetry.space_group_name_H-M   'P 1'
#
loop_
_entity.id
_entity.type
_entity.pdbx_description
1 polymer ?
#
loop_
_entity_poly.entity_id
_entity_poly.type
_entity_poly.pdbx_seq_one_letter_code
_entity_poly.pdbx_strand_id
1 'polypeptide(L)'
;MNNDNRTPLTILEACTLLARETVSMLEGLDQLPASAVTLRGALALAGEDLGDGGALLAWVDSEMEMVRHFAETNEQTTPLVELEVPCAIPDPIMQLDASCILLKAAAQRQPTEAQWQTTLEAVRLLMEIDGLDDMVLTAKAPSGGFLRVQDLRSQLERVQAAFRGN
;
A
#
# COMPACT_ATOMS: atom_id res chain seq x y z
N MET A 1 12.98 6.19 20.81
CA MET A 1 13.02 4.72 20.92
C MET A 1 14.01 4.14 19.93
N ASN A 2 14.71 3.06 20.28
CA ASN A 2 15.58 2.32 19.35
C ASN A 2 14.71 1.42 18.48
N ASN A 3 14.87 1.50 17.16
CA ASN A 3 14.10 0.75 16.17
C ASN A 3 14.61 -0.69 15.96
N ASP A 4 15.62 -1.13 16.73
CA ASP A 4 16.34 -2.40 16.53
C ASP A 4 15.51 -3.67 16.85
N ASN A 5 14.31 -3.54 17.40
CA ASN A 5 13.42 -4.67 17.75
C ASN A 5 12.11 -4.72 16.95
N ARG A 6 11.92 -3.91 15.90
CA ARG A 6 10.67 -3.94 15.13
C ARG A 6 10.67 -5.13 14.16
N THR A 7 9.73 -6.05 14.35
CA THR A 7 9.47 -7.11 13.38
C THR A 7 8.97 -6.46 12.08
N PRO A 8 9.60 -6.70 10.93
CA PRO A 8 9.10 -6.23 9.65
C PRO A 8 7.67 -6.75 9.42
N LEU A 9 6.84 -5.96 8.75
CA LEU A 9 5.52 -6.45 8.32
C LEU A 9 5.68 -7.71 7.46
N THR A 10 4.67 -8.56 7.50
CA THR A 10 4.48 -9.65 6.55
C THR A 10 3.94 -9.09 5.23
N ILE A 11 4.07 -9.86 4.15
CA ILE A 11 3.48 -9.50 2.86
C ILE A 11 1.95 -9.38 2.94
N LEU A 12 1.29 -10.20 3.78
CA LEU A 12 -0.13 -10.11 4.01
C LEU A 12 -0.49 -8.78 4.69
N GLU A 13 0.23 -8.38 5.75
CA GLU A 13 0.00 -7.09 6.41
C GLU A 13 0.25 -5.90 5.47
N ALA A 14 1.26 -5.98 4.59
CA ALA A 14 1.50 -4.97 3.56
C ALA A 14 0.35 -4.91 2.54
N CYS A 15 -0.21 -6.06 2.13
CA CYS A 15 -1.38 -6.12 1.26
C CYS A 15 -2.65 -5.59 1.95
N THR A 16 -2.83 -5.89 3.24
CA THR A 16 -3.95 -5.36 4.03
C THR A 16 -3.88 -3.84 4.13
N LEU A 17 -2.69 -3.29 4.36
CA LEU A 17 -2.49 -1.84 4.39
C LEU A 17 -2.79 -1.22 3.01
N LEU A 18 -2.25 -1.79 1.92
CA LEU A 18 -2.51 -1.31 0.56
C LEU A 18 -4.01 -1.33 0.23
N ALA A 19 -4.72 -2.40 0.59
CA ALA A 19 -6.16 -2.51 0.39
C ALA A 19 -6.93 -1.43 1.17
N ARG A 20 -6.59 -1.24 2.45
CA ARG A 20 -7.18 -0.20 3.31
C ARG A 20 -6.99 1.19 2.73
N GLU A 21 -5.78 1.56 2.36
CA GLU A 21 -5.50 2.89 1.81
C GLU A 21 -6.23 3.10 0.49
N THR A 22 -6.33 2.06 -0.35
CA THR A 22 -7.14 2.10 -1.57
C THR A 22 -8.59 2.44 -1.26
N VAL A 23 -9.21 1.78 -0.28
CA VAL A 23 -10.61 2.02 0.10
C VAL A 23 -10.79 3.37 0.77
N SER A 24 -9.86 3.80 1.63
CA SER A 24 -9.89 5.11 2.27
C SER A 24 -9.90 6.25 1.25
N MET A 25 -9.21 6.07 0.12
CA MET A 25 -9.22 7.05 -0.97
C MET A 25 -10.56 7.14 -1.70
N LEU A 26 -11.38 6.10 -1.64
CA LEU A 26 -12.68 6.04 -2.30
C LEU A 26 -13.78 6.74 -1.50
N GLU A 27 -13.56 6.98 -0.20
CA GLU A 27 -14.55 7.60 0.68
C GLU A 27 -14.96 9.00 0.16
N GLY A 28 -16.26 9.15 -0.07
CA GLY A 28 -16.85 10.43 -0.48
C GLY A 28 -16.62 10.83 -1.94
N LEU A 29 -16.09 9.94 -2.78
CA LEU A 29 -15.91 10.18 -4.21
C LEU A 29 -17.17 9.83 -5.02
N ASP A 30 -17.40 10.61 -6.07
CA ASP A 30 -18.44 10.40 -7.09
C ASP A 30 -17.89 9.80 -8.40
N GLN A 31 -16.59 9.50 -8.44
CA GLN A 31 -15.92 8.87 -9.57
C GLN A 31 -14.67 8.11 -9.10
N LEU A 32 -14.32 7.04 -9.81
CA LEU A 32 -13.12 6.28 -9.50
C LEU A 32 -11.85 7.02 -9.89
N PRO A 33 -10.92 7.30 -8.96
CA PRO A 33 -9.66 7.92 -9.28
C PRO A 33 -8.71 6.90 -9.91
N ALA A 34 -7.87 7.36 -10.85
CA ALA A 34 -6.86 6.51 -11.48
C ALA A 34 -5.88 5.89 -10.47
N SER A 35 -5.60 6.60 -9.38
CA SER A 35 -4.78 6.11 -8.27
C SER A 35 -5.35 4.84 -7.63
N ALA A 36 -6.66 4.76 -7.38
CA ALA A 36 -7.29 3.57 -6.83
C ALA A 36 -7.15 2.36 -7.77
N VAL A 37 -7.24 2.56 -9.09
CA VAL A 37 -7.02 1.51 -10.08
C VAL A 37 -5.58 0.99 -10.02
N THR A 38 -4.60 1.89 -9.89
CA THR A 38 -3.18 1.53 -9.76
C THR A 38 -2.92 0.74 -8.47
N LEU A 39 -3.45 1.19 -7.33
CA LEU A 39 -3.28 0.50 -6.04
C LEU A 39 -3.93 -0.89 -6.06
N ARG A 40 -5.15 -1.01 -6.61
CA ARG A 40 -5.83 -2.30 -6.83
C ARG A 40 -5.02 -3.23 -7.72
N GLY A 41 -4.41 -2.71 -8.78
CA GLY A 41 -3.52 -3.48 -9.67
C GLY A 41 -2.30 -4.04 -8.94
N ALA A 42 -1.64 -3.22 -8.12
CA ALA A 42 -0.51 -3.67 -7.31
C ALA A 42 -0.91 -4.68 -6.23
N LEU A 43 -2.09 -4.53 -5.63
CA LEU A 43 -2.64 -5.50 -4.68
C LEU A 43 -2.84 -6.87 -5.34
N ALA A 44 -3.38 -6.91 -6.55
CA ALA A 44 -3.55 -8.15 -7.31
C ALA A 44 -2.21 -8.86 -7.58
N LEU A 45 -1.16 -8.09 -7.91
CA LEU A 45 0.18 -8.62 -8.15
C LEU A 45 0.86 -9.14 -6.86
N ALA A 46 0.68 -8.44 -5.75
CA ALA A 46 1.28 -8.80 -4.47
C ALA A 46 0.54 -9.96 -3.78
N GLY A 47 -0.77 -10.04 -3.97
CA GLY A 47 -1.66 -11.00 -3.31
C GLY A 47 -1.84 -12.34 -4.02
N GLU A 48 -1.28 -12.52 -5.22
CA GLU A 48 -1.54 -13.68 -6.10
C GLU A 48 -1.33 -15.05 -5.42
N ASP A 49 -0.35 -15.16 -4.52
CA ASP A 49 -0.05 -16.40 -3.77
C ASP A 49 -0.46 -16.36 -2.29
N LEU A 50 -1.16 -15.31 -1.87
CA LEU A 50 -1.61 -15.15 -0.49
C LEU A 50 -3.04 -15.67 -0.40
N GLY A 51 -3.27 -16.73 0.38
CA GLY A 51 -4.61 -17.32 0.55
C GLY A 51 -5.69 -16.29 0.89
N ASP A 52 -5.36 -15.31 1.73
CA ASP A 52 -6.25 -14.21 2.13
C ASP A 52 -6.15 -12.97 1.20
N GLY A 53 -5.15 -12.91 0.31
CA GLY A 53 -4.99 -11.81 -0.66
C GLY A 53 -6.14 -11.71 -1.66
N GLY A 54 -6.77 -12.85 -1.99
CA GLY A 54 -7.98 -12.89 -2.79
C GLY A 54 -9.19 -12.22 -2.11
N ALA A 55 -9.31 -12.35 -0.79
CA ALA A 55 -10.38 -11.69 -0.03
C ALA A 55 -10.17 -10.17 0.04
N LEU A 56 -8.93 -9.70 0.22
CA LEU A 56 -8.58 -8.29 0.18
C LEU A 56 -8.87 -7.65 -1.19
N LEU A 57 -8.53 -8.36 -2.28
CA LEU A 57 -8.81 -7.88 -3.62
C LEU A 57 -10.31 -7.81 -3.90
N ALA A 58 -11.07 -8.83 -3.49
CA ALA A 58 -12.52 -8.86 -3.64
C ALA A 58 -13.22 -7.72 -2.86
N TRP A 59 -12.70 -7.39 -1.67
CA TRP A 59 -13.18 -6.24 -0.91
C TRP A 59 -12.94 -4.92 -1.65
N VAL A 60 -11.71 -4.66 -2.11
CA VAL A 60 -11.39 -3.45 -2.90
C VAL A 60 -12.25 -3.35 -4.16
N ASP A 61 -12.43 -4.46 -4.89
CA ASP A 61 -13.26 -4.49 -6.09
C ASP A 61 -14.72 -4.13 -5.79
N SER A 62 -15.25 -4.59 -4.65
CA SER A 62 -16.59 -4.25 -4.18
C SER A 62 -16.73 -2.76 -3.87
N GLU A 63 -15.78 -2.18 -3.14
CA GLU A 63 -15.79 -0.74 -2.80
C GLU A 63 -15.72 0.13 -4.06
N MET A 64 -14.88 -0.25 -5.01
CA MET A 64 -14.78 0.44 -6.29
C MET A 64 -16.07 0.36 -7.11
N GLU A 65 -16.77 -0.78 -7.05
CA GLU A 65 -18.06 -0.94 -7.72
C GLU A 65 -19.15 -0.06 -7.10
N MET A 66 -19.15 0.11 -5.77
CA MET A 66 -20.07 1.04 -5.12
C MET A 66 -19.86 2.48 -5.54
N VAL A 67 -18.61 2.92 -5.70
CA VAL A 67 -18.31 4.26 -6.23
C VAL A 67 -18.85 4.42 -7.65
N ARG A 68 -18.67 3.39 -8.51
CA ARG A 68 -19.26 3.41 -9.87
C ARG A 68 -20.78 3.47 -9.84
N HIS A 69 -21.41 2.64 -9.02
CA HIS A 69 -22.86 2.63 -8.88
C HIS A 69 -23.39 3.97 -8.37
N PHE A 70 -22.74 4.57 -7.38
CA PHE A 70 -23.09 5.89 -6.87
C PHE A 70 -22.97 6.96 -7.96
N ALA A 71 -21.91 6.93 -8.77
CA ALA A 71 -21.72 7.85 -9.90
C ALA A 71 -22.87 7.77 -10.93
N GLU A 72 -23.40 6.56 -11.16
CA GLU A 72 -24.45 6.29 -12.16
C GLU A 72 -25.86 6.59 -11.64
N THR A 73 -26.13 6.26 -10.37
CA THR A 73 -27.49 6.24 -9.80
C THR A 73 -27.75 7.32 -8.77
N ASN A 74 -26.68 7.93 -8.23
CA ASN A 74 -26.71 8.82 -7.07
C ASN A 74 -27.30 8.15 -5.80
N GLU A 75 -27.34 6.81 -5.77
CA GLU A 75 -27.78 6.01 -4.64
C GLU A 75 -26.58 5.45 -3.89
N GLN A 76 -26.54 5.71 -2.57
CA GLN A 76 -25.47 5.20 -1.71
C GLN A 76 -25.79 3.78 -1.27
N THR A 77 -24.97 2.83 -1.69
CA THR A 77 -25.05 1.42 -1.26
C THR A 77 -24.16 1.19 -0.04
N THR A 78 -24.58 0.32 0.88
CA THR A 78 -23.75 -0.09 2.01
C THR A 78 -22.65 -1.06 1.54
N PRO A 79 -21.43 -1.00 2.13
CA PRO A 79 -20.37 -1.97 1.88
C PRO A 79 -20.86 -3.40 1.88
N LEU A 80 -20.59 -4.14 0.80
CA LEU A 80 -20.99 -5.55 0.68
C LEU A 80 -20.13 -6.48 1.54
N VAL A 81 -18.93 -6.03 1.91
CA VAL A 81 -17.98 -6.78 2.75
C VAL A 81 -17.52 -5.86 3.87
N GLU A 82 -18.07 -6.04 5.07
CA GLU A 82 -17.48 -5.48 6.28
C GLU A 82 -16.23 -6.30 6.61
N LEU A 83 -15.06 -5.84 6.14
CA LEU A 83 -13.81 -6.30 6.74
C LEU A 83 -13.71 -5.61 8.11
N GLU A 84 -13.61 -6.38 9.20
CA GLU A 84 -13.07 -5.87 10.45
C GLU A 84 -11.60 -5.52 10.20
N VAL A 85 -11.33 -4.36 9.59
CA VAL A 85 -9.96 -3.90 9.37
C VAL A 85 -9.41 -3.60 10.76
N PRO A 86 -8.42 -4.37 11.26
CA PRO A 86 -7.77 -4.00 12.49
C PRO A 86 -6.96 -2.74 12.21
N CYS A 87 -6.87 -1.90 13.24
CA CYS A 87 -5.84 -0.90 13.47
C CYS A 87 -6.14 0.56 13.13
N ALA A 88 -5.55 1.38 13.99
CA ALA A 88 -5.34 2.81 13.87
C ALA A 88 -4.76 3.20 12.50
N ILE A 89 -4.89 4.50 12.16
CA ILE A 89 -4.20 5.14 11.03
C ILE A 89 -2.75 4.65 10.99
N PRO A 90 -2.28 4.09 9.86
CA PRO A 90 -0.93 3.53 9.78
C PRO A 90 0.09 4.63 10.06
N ASP A 91 1.08 4.33 10.91
CA ASP A 91 2.16 5.28 11.12
C ASP A 91 3.09 5.33 9.89
N PRO A 92 3.80 6.44 9.65
CA PRO A 92 4.71 6.61 8.51
C PRO A 92 5.76 5.49 8.35
N ILE A 93 6.21 4.84 9.43
CA ILE A 93 7.15 3.72 9.36
C ILE A 93 6.45 2.48 8.82
N MET A 94 5.21 2.21 9.23
CA MET A 94 4.43 1.07 8.71
C MET A 94 4.22 1.17 7.20
N GLN A 95 3.98 2.37 6.68
CA GLN A 95 3.85 2.60 5.23
C GLN A 95 5.17 2.40 4.48
N LEU A 96 6.29 2.85 5.06
CA LEU A 96 7.62 2.62 4.49
C LEU A 96 7.97 1.12 4.48
N ASP A 97 7.68 0.40 5.57
CA ASP A 97 7.89 -1.04 5.67
C ASP A 97 7.05 -1.77 4.61
N ALA A 98 5.75 -1.45 4.50
CA ALA A 98 4.85 -2.01 3.51
C ALA A 98 5.36 -1.77 2.08
N SER A 99 5.81 -0.55 1.78
CA SER A 99 6.41 -0.17 0.50
C SER A 99 7.61 -1.04 0.15
N CYS A 100 8.52 -1.25 1.09
CA CYS A 100 9.72 -2.07 0.87
C CYS A 100 9.37 -3.55 0.66
N ILE A 101 8.37 -4.06 1.39
CA ILE A 101 7.90 -5.43 1.25
C ILE A 101 7.23 -5.66 -0.10
N LEU A 102 6.39 -4.73 -0.57
CA LEU A 102 5.75 -4.79 -1.88
C LEU A 102 6.79 -4.78 -3.01
N LEU A 103 7.78 -3.89 -2.95
CA LEU A 103 8.86 -3.84 -3.95
C LEU A 103 9.70 -5.12 -3.95
N LYS A 104 10.01 -5.66 -2.76
CA LYS A 104 10.76 -6.91 -2.63
C LYS A 104 9.99 -8.10 -3.18
N ALA A 105 8.71 -8.21 -2.84
CA ALA A 105 7.85 -9.28 -3.33
C ALA A 105 7.70 -9.22 -4.85
N ALA A 106 7.49 -8.03 -5.41
CA ALA A 106 7.46 -7.83 -6.85
C ALA A 106 8.80 -8.24 -7.50
N ALA A 107 9.94 -7.77 -6.99
CA ALA A 107 11.26 -8.06 -7.54
C ALA A 107 11.58 -9.58 -7.55
N GLN A 108 11.19 -10.31 -6.51
CA GLN A 108 11.41 -11.75 -6.40
C GLN A 108 10.62 -12.57 -7.43
N ARG A 109 9.51 -12.03 -7.97
CA ARG A 109 8.68 -12.69 -8.97
C ARG A 109 9.15 -12.49 -10.42
N GLN A 110 10.27 -11.78 -10.63
CA GLN A 110 10.76 -11.41 -11.97
C GLN A 110 9.67 -10.74 -12.82
N PRO A 111 9.18 -9.57 -12.37
CA PRO A 111 8.02 -8.94 -12.96
C PRO A 111 8.33 -8.46 -14.38
N THR A 112 7.31 -8.44 -15.23
CA THR A 112 7.39 -7.69 -16.49
C THR A 112 7.57 -6.19 -16.21
N GLU A 113 8.06 -5.43 -17.19
CA GLU A 113 8.24 -3.98 -17.04
C GLU A 113 6.94 -3.28 -16.63
N ALA A 114 5.81 -3.66 -17.22
CA ALA A 114 4.50 -3.12 -16.87
C ALA A 114 4.13 -3.41 -15.40
N GLN A 115 4.29 -4.64 -14.94
CA GLN A 115 4.01 -5.03 -13.56
C GLN A 115 4.91 -4.27 -12.57
N TRP A 116 6.20 -4.12 -12.91
CA TRP A 116 7.14 -3.36 -12.10
C TRP A 116 6.76 -1.88 -12.00
N GLN A 117 6.36 -1.25 -13.11
CA GLN A 117 5.89 0.14 -13.10
C GLN A 117 4.60 0.29 -12.29
N THR A 118 3.64 -0.63 -12.42
CA THR A 118 2.43 -0.63 -11.58
C THR A 118 2.77 -0.72 -10.10
N THR A 119 3.70 -1.59 -9.69
CA THR A 119 4.14 -1.65 -8.28
C THR A 119 4.84 -0.36 -7.84
N LEU A 120 5.71 0.22 -8.69
CA LEU A 120 6.39 1.47 -8.37
C LEU A 120 5.42 2.65 -8.21
N GLU A 121 4.45 2.78 -9.11
CA GLU A 121 3.43 3.82 -9.02
C GLU A 121 2.54 3.64 -7.78
N ALA A 122 2.13 2.41 -7.47
CA ALA A 122 1.37 2.13 -6.26
C ALA A 122 2.15 2.47 -4.99
N VAL A 123 3.46 2.18 -4.94
CA VAL A 123 4.30 2.53 -3.80
C VAL A 123 4.47 4.05 -3.68
N ARG A 124 4.59 4.78 -4.79
CA ARG A 124 4.62 6.26 -4.74
C ARG A 124 3.31 6.80 -4.18
N LEU A 125 2.18 6.36 -4.72
CA LEU A 125 0.85 6.75 -4.25
C LEU A 125 0.67 6.43 -2.76
N LEU A 126 1.11 5.25 -2.31
CA LEU A 126 1.03 4.86 -0.90
C LEU A 126 1.82 5.80 0.02
N MET A 127 2.96 6.31 -0.45
CA MET A 127 3.75 7.30 0.30
C MET A 127 3.15 8.72 0.24
N GLU A 128 2.39 9.05 -0.81
CA GLU A 128 1.71 10.35 -0.93
C GLU A 128 0.49 10.47 0.01
N ILE A 129 -0.25 9.39 0.24
CA ILE A 129 -1.54 9.41 0.98
C ILE A 129 -1.41 10.02 2.39
N ASP A 130 -0.31 9.78 3.09
CA ASP A 130 -0.02 10.38 4.39
C ASP A 130 1.15 11.39 4.38
N GLY A 131 1.50 11.90 3.19
CA GLY A 131 2.56 12.90 2.99
C GLY A 131 3.96 12.43 3.36
N LEU A 132 4.22 11.11 3.30
CA LEU A 132 5.53 10.52 3.52
C LEU A 132 6.52 10.97 2.44
N ASP A 133 6.07 11.18 1.21
CA ASP A 133 6.86 11.70 0.11
C ASP A 133 7.44 13.08 0.41
N ASP A 134 6.61 14.00 0.91
CA ASP A 134 7.01 15.31 1.41
C ASP A 134 7.98 15.18 2.59
N MET A 135 7.76 14.21 3.49
CA MET A 135 8.67 13.94 4.62
C MET A 135 10.05 13.44 4.16
N VAL A 136 10.12 12.60 3.13
CA VAL A 136 11.36 12.04 2.57
C VAL A 136 12.10 13.09 1.73
N LEU A 137 11.39 13.87 0.92
CA LEU A 137 11.98 14.84 -0.01
C LEU A 137 12.44 16.13 0.68
N THR A 138 11.73 16.59 1.72
CA THR A 138 12.06 17.86 2.38
C THR A 138 13.11 17.75 3.49
N ALA A 139 13.57 16.53 3.83
CA ALA A 139 14.44 16.24 4.97
C ALA A 139 13.94 16.81 6.31
N LYS A 140 12.66 17.18 6.39
CA LYS A 140 12.05 17.74 7.57
C LYS A 140 11.74 16.56 8.49
N ALA A 141 12.56 16.40 9.53
CA ALA A 141 12.32 15.37 10.53
C ALA A 141 10.87 15.51 11.05
N PRO A 142 10.08 14.42 11.06
CA PRO A 142 8.69 14.51 11.46
C PRO A 142 8.61 15.07 12.87
N SER A 143 7.55 15.83 13.15
CA SER A 143 7.26 16.42 14.47
C SER A 143 7.15 15.37 15.60
N GLY A 144 7.19 14.07 15.26
CA GLY A 144 7.17 12.94 16.18
C GLY A 144 8.48 12.14 16.34
N GLY A 145 9.56 12.45 15.61
CA GLY A 145 10.88 11.81 15.83
C GLY A 145 10.98 10.31 15.46
N PHE A 146 10.12 9.83 14.56
CA PHE A 146 9.91 8.40 14.30
C PHE A 146 10.89 7.78 13.28
N LEU A 147 11.27 8.48 12.20
CA LEU A 147 12.13 7.96 11.13
C LEU A 147 13.56 8.51 11.22
N ARG A 148 14.55 7.65 11.44
CA ARG A 148 15.98 8.02 11.34
C ARG A 148 16.49 7.73 9.94
N VAL A 149 17.48 8.51 9.49
CA VAL A 149 18.19 8.28 8.21
C VAL A 149 18.76 6.85 8.11
N GLN A 150 19.11 6.23 9.25
CA GLN A 150 19.60 4.85 9.32
C GLN A 150 18.52 3.81 8.98
N ASP A 151 17.25 4.08 9.35
CA ASP A 151 16.12 3.21 9.03
C ASP A 151 15.91 3.19 7.51
N LEU A 152 15.93 4.37 6.86
CA LEU A 152 15.83 4.51 5.41
C LEU A 152 16.96 3.78 4.67
N ARG A 153 18.21 3.90 5.14
CA ARG A 153 19.36 3.18 4.54
C ARG A 153 19.21 1.67 4.66
N SER A 154 18.79 1.18 5.83
CA SER A 154 18.59 -0.26 6.05
C SER A 154 17.50 -0.81 5.14
N GLN A 155 16.41 -0.06 4.93
CA GLN A 155 15.35 -0.44 4.00
C GLN A 155 15.83 -0.47 2.54
N LEU A 156 16.59 0.55 2.12
CA LEU A 156 17.17 0.59 0.78
C LEU A 156 18.11 -0.61 0.53
N GLU A 157 18.98 -0.94 1.49
CA GLU A 157 19.87 -2.10 1.40
C GLU A 157 19.10 -3.41 1.27
N ARG A 158 17.98 -3.56 2.00
CA ARG A 158 17.10 -4.74 1.91
C ARG A 158 16.46 -4.89 0.53
N VAL A 159 15.97 -3.79 -0.05
CA VAL A 159 15.41 -3.79 -1.41
C VAL A 159 16.51 -4.15 -2.42
N GLN A 160 17.67 -3.50 -2.34
CA GLN A 160 18.80 -3.80 -3.24
C GLN A 160 19.29 -5.25 -3.13
N ALA A 161 19.32 -5.82 -1.92
CA ALA A 161 19.71 -7.22 -1.72
C ALA A 161 18.75 -8.19 -2.42
N ALA A 162 17.45 -7.87 -2.47
CA ALA A 162 16.46 -8.69 -3.17
C ALA A 162 16.71 -8.77 -4.68
N PHE A 163 17.26 -7.71 -5.28
CA PHE A 163 17.69 -7.70 -6.68
C PHE A 163 19.02 -8.41 -6.93
N ARG A 164 19.89 -8.53 -5.92
CA ARG A 164 21.22 -9.16 -6.05
C ARG A 164 21.22 -10.67 -5.80
N GLY A 165 20.20 -11.19 -5.14
CA GLY A 165 20.05 -12.62 -4.83
C GLY A 165 19.50 -13.46 -5.99
N ASN A 166 19.47 -12.92 -7.20
CA ASN A 166 18.92 -13.53 -8.41
C ASN A 166 20.03 -13.69 -9.46
#